data_AF-A0A0R1UAQ3-F1
#
_entry.id   AF-A0A0R1UAQ3-F1
#
_cell.length_a   1.000
_cell.length_b   1.000
_cell.length_c   1.000
_cell.angle_alpha   90.00
_cell.angle_beta   90.00
_cell.angle_gamma   90.00
#
_symmetry.space_group_name_H-M   'P 1'
#
loop_
_entity.id
_entity.type
_entity.pdbx_description
1 polymer ?
#
loop_
_entity_poly.entity_id
_entity_poly.type
_entity_poly.pdbx_seq_one_letter_code
_entity_poly.pdbx_strand_id
1 'polypeptide(L)'
;MVEINFNYLEDSALLKDDYTTSQRLKQLYEIDDYRDVLINARMLAENLCKQIFKIENLNPNYYVSTNEPHNLRSDTKYLRQNLDYPLLVFNLFDEIRRMGNEAVHDSKYQVSKEQAWHVLCAINDIMVFLLNSNEGKNLNYLRPDMIMASSDFKKRQIKQVEIKQITNNNAEMAQQVLQKKKRRSWKKRKRLKIRYLS
;
A
#
# COMPACT_ATOMS: atom_id res chain seq x y z
N MET A 1 28.68 -4.08 10.20
CA MET A 1 27.28 -4.15 9.72
C MET A 1 27.17 -3.27 8.50
N VAL A 2 26.43 -3.71 7.46
CA VAL A 2 26.09 -2.84 6.34
C VAL A 2 25.16 -1.75 6.87
N GLU A 3 25.43 -0.48 6.57
CA GLU A 3 24.57 0.63 6.98
C GLU A 3 23.39 0.76 6.00
N ILE A 4 22.17 0.96 6.52
CA ILE A 4 21.02 1.21 5.66
C ILE A 4 21.05 2.66 5.16
N ASN A 5 20.82 2.83 3.86
CA ASN A 5 20.83 4.13 3.20
C ASN A 5 19.70 4.20 2.18
N PHE A 6 18.82 5.20 2.33
CA PHE A 6 17.68 5.44 1.45
C PHE A 6 17.88 6.63 0.49
N ASN A 7 19.10 7.19 0.38
CA ASN A 7 19.38 8.35 -0.47
C ASN A 7 19.11 8.09 -1.96
N TYR A 8 19.12 6.82 -2.39
CA TYR A 8 18.76 6.45 -3.76
C TYR A 8 17.31 6.80 -4.13
N LEU A 9 16.45 7.11 -3.15
CA LEU A 9 15.05 7.51 -3.38
C LEU A 9 14.93 8.97 -3.83
N GLU A 10 15.87 9.86 -3.49
CA GLU A 10 15.76 11.31 -3.79
C GLU A 10 15.57 11.58 -5.29
N ASP A 11 16.28 10.81 -6.11
CA ASP A 11 16.28 10.93 -7.57
C ASP A 11 15.32 9.96 -8.26
N SER A 12 14.48 9.24 -7.51
CA SER A 12 13.54 8.27 -8.10
C SER A 12 12.29 8.96 -8.64
N ALA A 13 11.92 8.64 -9.88
CA ALA A 13 10.66 9.10 -10.45
C ALA A 13 9.46 8.42 -9.77
N LEU A 14 9.62 7.17 -9.31
CA LEU A 14 8.58 6.34 -8.73
C LEU A 14 8.41 6.53 -7.22
N LEU A 15 9.52 6.63 -6.47
CA LEU A 15 9.53 6.48 -5.01
C LEU A 15 10.10 7.70 -4.26
N LYS A 16 10.35 8.83 -4.91
CA LYS A 16 10.82 10.05 -4.23
C LYS A 16 9.93 10.49 -3.07
N ASP A 17 8.62 10.30 -3.18
CA ASP A 17 7.65 10.70 -2.16
C ASP A 17 7.80 9.84 -0.88
N ASP A 18 8.44 8.68 -0.98
CA ASP A 18 8.71 7.77 0.13
C ASP A 18 10.04 8.06 0.84
N TYR A 19 10.87 9.00 0.32
CA TYR A 19 12.18 9.33 0.87
C TYR A 19 12.12 9.76 2.35
N THR A 20 11.30 10.78 2.66
CA THR A 20 11.19 11.33 4.01
C THR A 20 10.76 10.27 5.04
N THR A 21 9.81 9.41 4.67
CA THR A 21 9.33 8.32 5.52
C THR A 21 10.42 7.28 5.74
N SER A 22 11.20 6.96 4.72
CA SER A 22 12.30 5.99 4.79
C SER A 22 13.45 6.50 5.66
N GLN A 23 13.81 7.78 5.55
CA GLN A 23 14.81 8.40 6.43
C GLN A 23 14.34 8.42 7.88
N ARG A 24 13.05 8.67 8.13
CA ARG A 24 12.47 8.58 9.47
C ARG A 24 12.61 7.16 10.06
N LEU A 25 12.42 6.11 9.25
CA LEU A 25 12.62 4.73 9.72
C LEU A 25 14.06 4.49 10.17
N LYS A 26 15.04 4.97 9.41
CA LYS A 26 16.46 4.92 9.79
C LYS A 26 16.70 5.65 11.11
N GLN A 27 16.18 6.86 11.25
CA GLN A 27 16.34 7.65 12.48
C GLN A 27 15.72 6.96 13.70
N LEU A 28 14.51 6.39 13.58
CA LEU A 28 13.87 5.63 14.66
C LEU A 28 14.72 4.45 15.11
N TYR A 29 15.36 3.75 14.15
CA TYR A 29 16.26 2.65 14.46
C TYR A 29 17.54 3.11 15.18
N GLU A 30 18.10 4.25 14.79
CA GLU A 30 19.32 4.82 15.39
C GLU A 30 19.11 5.27 16.85
N ILE A 31 17.88 5.67 17.21
CA ILE A 31 17.52 6.03 18.59
C ILE A 31 16.93 4.87 19.39
N ASP A 32 17.06 3.64 18.88
CA ASP A 32 16.58 2.40 19.49
C ASP A 32 15.05 2.31 19.67
N ASP A 33 14.27 3.10 18.93
CA ASP A 33 12.80 3.03 18.91
C ASP A 33 12.30 1.96 17.93
N TYR A 34 12.66 0.72 18.22
CA TYR A 34 12.42 -0.44 17.35
C TYR A 34 10.93 -0.74 17.16
N ARG A 35 10.09 -0.42 18.14
CA ARG A 35 8.65 -0.61 18.01
C ARG A 35 8.07 0.32 16.95
N ASP A 36 8.46 1.59 16.98
CA ASP A 36 8.00 2.55 15.97
C ASP A 36 8.60 2.27 14.59
N VAL A 37 9.81 1.69 14.50
CA VAL A 37 10.34 1.18 13.21
C VAL A 37 9.35 0.20 12.58
N LEU A 38 8.87 -0.80 13.34
CA LEU A 38 7.93 -1.81 12.84
C LEU A 38 6.58 -1.21 12.43
N ILE A 39 6.04 -0.29 13.23
CA ILE A 39 4.74 0.35 12.96
C ILE A 39 4.84 1.19 11.68
N ASN A 40 5.85 2.05 11.58
CA ASN A 40 6.03 2.94 10.44
C ASN A 40 6.40 2.16 9.17
N ALA A 41 7.17 1.06 9.29
CA ALA A 41 7.49 0.20 8.15
C ALA A 41 6.25 -0.47 7.56
N ARG A 42 5.30 -0.89 8.41
CA ARG A 42 4.02 -1.42 7.92
C ARG A 42 3.22 -0.36 7.13
N MET A 43 3.16 0.88 7.62
CA MET A 43 2.50 1.97 6.90
C MET A 43 3.17 2.26 5.56
N LEU A 44 4.51 2.23 5.52
CA LEU A 44 5.27 2.39 4.30
C LEU A 44 5.03 1.22 3.32
N ALA A 45 4.96 -0.01 3.81
CA ALA A 45 4.60 -1.17 3.00
C ALA A 45 3.18 -1.07 2.41
N GLU A 46 2.21 -0.54 3.16
CA GLU A 46 0.87 -0.23 2.63
C GLU A 46 0.93 0.79 1.48
N ASN A 47 1.79 1.81 1.57
CA ASN A 47 1.98 2.77 0.50
C ASN A 47 2.69 2.17 -0.71
N LEU A 48 3.77 1.42 -0.51
CA LEU A 48 4.50 0.72 -1.58
C LEU A 48 3.58 -0.24 -2.33
N CYS A 49 2.72 -0.97 -1.61
CA CYS A 49 1.72 -1.83 -2.23
C CYS A 49 0.79 -1.03 -3.16
N LYS A 50 0.28 0.13 -2.71
CA LYS A 50 -0.53 1.03 -3.56
C LYS A 50 0.25 1.59 -4.75
N GLN A 51 1.55 1.83 -4.62
CA GLN A 51 2.39 2.25 -5.74
C GLN A 51 2.51 1.13 -6.79
N ILE A 52 2.64 -0.13 -6.37
CA ILE A 52 2.64 -1.28 -7.30
C ILE A 52 1.35 -1.32 -8.11
N PHE A 53 0.19 -1.10 -7.49
CA PHE A 53 -1.08 -1.00 -8.23
C PHE A 53 -1.04 0.06 -9.33
N LYS A 54 -0.42 1.22 -9.07
CA LYS A 54 -0.28 2.28 -10.08
C LYS A 54 0.71 1.91 -11.18
N ILE A 55 1.90 1.41 -10.80
CA ILE A 55 2.97 1.02 -11.73
C ILE A 55 2.48 -0.05 -12.71
N GLU A 56 1.74 -1.03 -12.20
CA GLU A 56 1.24 -2.17 -12.98
C GLU A 56 -0.16 -1.90 -13.59
N ASN A 57 -0.68 -0.67 -13.46
CA ASN A 57 -1.99 -0.25 -13.94
C ASN A 57 -3.14 -1.20 -13.52
N LEU A 58 -3.13 -1.62 -12.26
CA LEU A 58 -4.13 -2.50 -11.67
C LEU A 58 -5.29 -1.70 -11.06
N ASN A 59 -6.48 -2.31 -11.01
CA ASN A 59 -7.65 -1.70 -10.37
C ASN A 59 -7.53 -1.76 -8.84
N PRO A 60 -7.45 -0.63 -8.12
CA PRO A 60 -7.36 -0.62 -6.66
C PRO A 60 -8.67 -1.06 -5.97
N ASN A 61 -9.80 -1.04 -6.68
CA ASN A 61 -11.11 -1.48 -6.18
C ASN A 61 -11.43 -2.90 -6.66
N TYR A 62 -10.44 -3.80 -6.61
CA TYR A 62 -10.65 -5.21 -6.93
C TYR A 62 -11.63 -5.86 -5.93
N TYR A 63 -12.29 -6.94 -6.35
CA TYR A 63 -13.24 -7.62 -5.47
C TYR A 63 -12.51 -8.27 -4.29
N VAL A 64 -12.95 -7.92 -3.08
CA VAL A 64 -12.60 -8.59 -1.84
C VAL A 64 -13.86 -9.27 -1.30
N SER A 65 -13.73 -10.48 -0.77
CA SER A 65 -14.87 -11.23 -0.25
C SER A 65 -15.60 -10.43 0.84
N THR A 66 -16.91 -10.61 0.99
CA THR A 66 -17.79 -9.73 1.78
C THR A 66 -17.39 -9.55 3.25
N ASN A 67 -16.54 -10.44 3.78
CA ASN A 67 -16.08 -10.42 5.17
C ASN A 67 -14.60 -10.03 5.31
N GLU A 68 -13.92 -9.65 4.23
CA GLU A 68 -12.51 -9.25 4.24
C GLU A 68 -12.38 -7.73 3.97
N PRO A 69 -11.65 -6.99 4.81
CA PRO A 69 -11.39 -5.57 4.55
C PRO A 69 -10.26 -5.40 3.52
N HIS A 70 -10.32 -4.30 2.76
CA HIS A 70 -9.18 -3.83 1.96
C HIS A 70 -8.04 -3.38 2.90
N ASN A 71 -6.94 -4.11 2.92
CA ASN A 71 -5.75 -3.83 3.70
C ASN A 71 -4.51 -4.46 3.04
N LEU A 72 -3.34 -4.29 3.67
CA LEU A 72 -2.08 -4.84 3.17
C LEU A 72 -2.15 -6.34 2.84
N ARG A 73 -2.90 -7.13 3.63
CA ARG A 73 -3.03 -8.58 3.41
C ARG A 73 -3.84 -8.89 2.14
N SER A 74 -4.98 -8.23 1.96
CA SER A 74 -5.79 -8.44 0.76
C SER A 74 -5.06 -7.92 -0.48
N ASP A 75 -4.39 -6.77 -0.36
CA ASP A 75 -3.69 -6.11 -1.47
C ASP A 75 -2.52 -6.98 -1.95
N THR A 76 -1.67 -7.46 -1.03
CA THR A 76 -0.55 -8.35 -1.36
C THR A 76 -1.00 -9.69 -1.91
N LYS A 77 -2.11 -10.25 -1.39
CA LYS A 77 -2.74 -11.46 -1.94
C LYS A 77 -3.20 -11.24 -3.38
N TYR A 78 -3.84 -10.11 -3.67
CA TYR A 78 -4.27 -9.75 -5.02
C TYR A 78 -3.07 -9.57 -5.95
N LEU A 79 -2.04 -8.82 -5.53
CA LEU A 79 -0.82 -8.64 -6.33
C LEU A 79 -0.17 -9.99 -6.65
N ARG A 80 -0.05 -10.90 -5.68
CA ARG A 80 0.51 -12.25 -5.89
C ARG A 80 -0.26 -13.08 -6.92
N GLN A 81 -1.55 -12.85 -7.09
CA GLN A 81 -2.38 -13.56 -8.05
C GLN A 81 -2.32 -12.97 -9.46
N ASN A 82 -1.94 -11.69 -9.59
CA ASN A 82 -2.02 -10.95 -10.85
C ASN A 82 -0.65 -10.55 -11.41
N LEU A 83 0.40 -10.60 -10.60
CA LEU A 83 1.77 -10.25 -10.97
C LEU A 83 2.68 -11.47 -10.89
N ASP A 84 3.72 -11.45 -11.72
CA ASP A 84 4.73 -12.51 -11.80
C ASP A 84 6.01 -12.13 -11.04
N TYR A 85 5.90 -11.25 -10.04
CA TYR A 85 7.03 -10.87 -9.21
C TYR A 85 7.53 -12.09 -8.42
N PRO A 86 8.84 -12.14 -8.08
CA PRO A 86 9.37 -13.22 -7.27
C PRO A 86 8.57 -13.37 -5.98
N LEU A 87 8.23 -14.62 -5.62
CA LEU A 87 7.46 -14.92 -4.40
C LEU A 87 8.08 -14.26 -3.17
N LEU A 88 9.41 -14.16 -3.14
CA LEU A 88 10.16 -13.56 -2.06
C LEU A 88 9.77 -12.08 -1.82
N VAL A 89 9.48 -11.30 -2.86
CA VAL A 89 9.00 -9.91 -2.71
C VAL A 89 7.70 -9.88 -1.90
N PHE A 90 6.77 -10.79 -2.18
CA PHE A 90 5.52 -10.89 -1.41
C PHE A 90 5.74 -11.41 0.01
N ASN A 91 6.73 -12.28 0.23
CA ASN A 91 7.10 -12.74 1.56
C ASN A 91 7.66 -11.59 2.41
N LEU A 92 8.42 -10.65 1.82
CA LEU A 92 8.88 -9.45 2.52
C LEU A 92 7.69 -8.59 3.01
N PHE A 93 6.68 -8.38 2.17
CA PHE A 93 5.46 -7.69 2.57
C PHE A 93 4.73 -8.40 3.72
N ASP A 94 4.59 -9.72 3.65
CA ASP A 94 3.94 -10.51 4.69
C ASP A 94 4.72 -10.47 6.02
N GLU A 95 6.05 -10.48 5.95
CA GLU A 95 6.95 -10.35 7.08
C GLU A 95 6.76 -9.00 7.79
N ILE A 96 6.84 -7.90 7.04
CA ILE A 96 6.61 -6.53 7.55
C ILE A 96 5.21 -6.40 8.15
N ARG A 97 4.18 -6.92 7.45
CA ARG A 97 2.79 -6.88 7.91
C ARG A 97 2.61 -7.60 9.24
N ARG A 98 3.17 -8.80 9.39
CA ARG A 98 3.04 -9.60 10.61
C ARG A 98 3.66 -8.87 11.80
N MET A 99 4.93 -8.46 11.66
CA MET A 99 5.65 -7.78 12.74
C MET A 99 5.04 -6.42 13.08
N GLY A 100 4.63 -5.64 12.07
CA GLY A 100 3.94 -4.37 12.29
C GLY A 100 2.58 -4.54 12.96
N ASN A 101 1.82 -5.59 12.64
CA ASN A 101 0.55 -5.87 13.35
C ASN A 101 0.79 -6.18 14.84
N GLU A 102 1.79 -7.00 15.15
CA GLU A 102 2.17 -7.33 16.53
C GLU A 102 2.59 -6.05 17.28
N ALA A 103 3.43 -5.21 16.67
CA ALA A 103 3.86 -3.94 17.24
C ALA A 103 2.72 -2.92 17.42
N VAL A 104 1.67 -2.94 16.60
CA VAL A 104 0.50 -2.05 16.79
C VAL A 104 -0.42 -2.55 17.90
N HIS A 105 -0.71 -3.84 17.96
CA HIS A 105 -1.83 -4.36 18.76
C HIS A 105 -1.42 -4.94 20.11
N ASP A 106 -0.18 -5.41 20.26
CA ASP A 106 0.30 -5.99 21.52
C ASP A 106 1.20 -4.99 22.24
N SER A 107 0.66 -4.33 23.28
CA SER A 107 1.39 -3.36 24.10
C SER A 107 2.57 -3.95 24.86
N LYS A 108 2.63 -5.28 25.02
CA LYS A 108 3.73 -6.00 25.67
C LYS A 108 4.74 -6.58 24.68
N TYR A 109 4.49 -6.43 23.38
CA TYR A 109 5.39 -6.92 22.35
C TYR A 109 6.74 -6.18 22.45
N GLN A 110 7.76 -6.91 22.87
CA GLN A 110 9.14 -6.45 22.93
C GLN A 110 9.80 -6.72 21.58
N VAL A 111 10.26 -5.65 20.94
CA VAL A 111 10.92 -5.71 19.64
C VAL A 111 12.43 -5.67 19.87
N SER A 112 13.13 -6.69 19.38
CA SER A 112 14.59 -6.72 19.37
C SER A 112 15.18 -5.83 18.27
N LYS A 113 16.43 -5.40 18.47
CA LYS A 113 17.21 -4.67 17.46
C LYS A 113 17.32 -5.45 16.16
N GLU A 114 17.50 -6.77 16.25
CA GLU A 114 17.60 -7.65 15.09
C GLU A 114 16.29 -7.69 14.31
N GLN A 115 15.13 -7.79 14.99
CA GLN A 115 13.82 -7.77 14.31
C GLN A 115 13.59 -6.45 13.58
N ALA A 116 13.91 -5.31 14.20
CA ALA A 116 13.80 -4.01 13.55
C ALA A 116 14.74 -3.90 12.34
N TRP A 117 15.95 -4.43 12.45
CA TRP A 117 16.90 -4.48 11.34
C TRP A 117 16.39 -5.33 10.17
N HIS A 118 15.82 -6.51 10.46
CA HIS A 118 15.23 -7.38 9.45
C HIS A 118 14.08 -6.69 8.69
N VAL A 119 13.21 -5.95 9.40
CA VAL A 119 12.13 -5.16 8.78
C VAL A 119 12.68 -4.06 7.88
N LEU A 120 13.72 -3.36 8.33
CA LEU A 120 14.38 -2.32 7.53
C LEU A 120 14.99 -2.90 6.25
N CYS A 121 15.68 -4.04 6.33
CA CYS A 121 16.20 -4.73 5.15
C CYS A 121 15.07 -5.16 4.20
N ALA A 122 13.94 -5.63 4.72
CA ALA A 122 12.78 -6.01 3.91
C ALA A 122 12.20 -4.79 3.15
N ILE A 123 12.08 -3.63 3.81
CA ILE A 123 11.64 -2.38 3.15
C ILE A 123 12.62 -1.96 2.05
N ASN A 124 13.92 -1.94 2.36
CA ASN A 124 14.95 -1.63 1.37
C ASN A 124 14.84 -2.53 0.14
N ASP A 125 14.76 -3.84 0.35
CA ASP A 125 14.80 -4.80 -0.76
C ASP A 125 13.54 -4.77 -1.61
N ILE A 126 12.37 -4.46 -1.03
CA ILE A 126 11.15 -4.16 -1.81
C ILE A 126 11.39 -2.91 -2.69
N MET A 127 11.89 -1.82 -2.11
CA MET A 127 12.14 -0.58 -2.87
C MET A 127 13.18 -0.78 -3.98
N VAL A 128 14.31 -1.42 -3.66
CA VAL A 128 15.36 -1.76 -4.62
C VAL A 128 14.80 -2.65 -5.73
N PHE A 129 13.97 -3.64 -5.41
CA PHE A 129 13.30 -4.46 -6.41
C PHE A 129 12.43 -3.62 -7.36
N LEU A 130 11.62 -2.70 -6.81
CA LEU A 130 10.76 -1.84 -7.63
C LEU A 130 11.58 -0.92 -8.52
N LEU A 131 12.65 -0.32 -8.03
CA LEU A 131 13.51 0.59 -8.80
C LEU A 131 14.34 -0.15 -9.86
N ASN A 132 14.95 -1.28 -9.52
CA ASN A 132 15.70 -2.08 -10.47
C ASN A 132 14.79 -2.60 -11.58
N SER A 133 13.60 -3.07 -11.21
CA SER A 133 12.62 -3.59 -12.18
C SER A 133 11.99 -2.48 -13.03
N ASN A 134 11.73 -1.29 -12.48
CA ASN A 134 10.92 -0.28 -13.17
C ASN A 134 11.67 0.92 -13.73
N GLU A 135 12.77 1.32 -13.10
CA GLU A 135 13.62 2.42 -13.56
C GLU A 135 14.94 1.93 -14.16
N GLY A 136 15.20 0.61 -14.16
CA GLY A 136 16.46 0.04 -14.64
C GLY A 136 17.65 0.46 -13.79
N LYS A 137 17.42 0.78 -12.51
CA LYS A 137 18.50 1.04 -11.55
C LYS A 137 19.26 -0.28 -11.29
N ASN A 138 20.51 -0.17 -10.87
CA ASN A 138 21.35 -1.31 -10.49
C ASN A 138 21.73 -1.19 -9.00
N LEU A 139 20.72 -1.11 -8.14
CA LEU A 139 20.90 -0.98 -6.70
C LEU A 139 21.09 -2.36 -6.06
N ASN A 140 21.87 -2.40 -4.98
CA ASN A 140 22.17 -3.64 -4.26
C ASN A 140 21.07 -3.99 -3.25
N TYR A 141 20.69 -5.27 -3.21
CA TYR A 141 19.87 -5.82 -2.13
C TYR A 141 20.70 -6.02 -0.87
N LEU A 142 20.07 -5.89 0.29
CA LEU A 142 20.67 -6.15 1.59
C LEU A 142 20.56 -7.63 1.99
N ARG A 143 19.51 -8.32 1.56
CA ARG A 143 19.34 -9.75 1.87
C ARG A 143 19.87 -10.65 0.74
N PRO A 144 20.67 -11.68 1.06
CA PRO A 144 21.20 -12.60 0.05
C PRO A 144 20.13 -13.37 -0.74
N ASP A 145 19.01 -13.72 -0.08
CA ASP A 145 17.89 -14.42 -0.73
C ASP A 145 17.24 -13.57 -1.82
N MET A 146 17.19 -12.25 -1.65
CA MET A 146 16.70 -11.29 -2.65
C MET A 146 17.62 -11.16 -3.85
N ILE A 147 18.93 -11.25 -3.66
CA ILE A 147 19.90 -11.25 -4.77
C ILE A 147 19.61 -12.43 -5.71
N MET A 148 19.40 -13.61 -5.16
CA MET A 148 19.10 -14.82 -5.94
C MET A 148 17.69 -14.77 -6.57
N ALA A 149 16.68 -14.33 -5.83
CA ALA A 149 15.32 -14.26 -6.35
C ALA A 149 15.14 -13.23 -7.48
N SER A 150 15.95 -12.16 -7.47
CA SER A 150 15.90 -11.11 -8.47
C SER A 150 16.68 -11.45 -9.75
N SER A 151 17.75 -12.24 -9.67
CA SER A 151 18.53 -12.64 -10.86
C SER A 151 17.71 -13.44 -11.87
N ASP A 152 16.72 -14.21 -11.39
CA ASP A 152 15.86 -15.05 -12.22
C ASP A 152 14.63 -14.28 -12.75
N PHE A 153 14.39 -13.06 -12.27
CA PHE A 153 13.22 -12.28 -12.66
C PHE A 153 13.43 -11.59 -14.00
N LYS A 154 12.67 -12.02 -15.01
CA LYS A 154 12.56 -11.33 -16.29
C LYS A 154 11.32 -10.46 -16.28
N LYS A 155 11.51 -9.13 -16.31
CA LYS A 155 10.38 -8.19 -16.38
C LYS A 155 9.50 -8.52 -17.58
N ARG A 156 8.22 -8.84 -17.33
CA ARG A 156 7.23 -9.04 -18.38
C ARG A 156 7.00 -7.71 -19.11
N GLN A 157 6.89 -7.74 -20.44
CA GLN A 157 6.31 -6.61 -21.16
C GLN A 157 4.83 -6.53 -20.77
N ILE A 158 4.44 -5.45 -20.10
CA ILE A 158 3.05 -5.22 -19.67
C ILE A 158 2.17 -5.21 -20.92
N LYS A 159 1.39 -6.27 -21.14
CA LYS A 159 0.25 -6.19 -22.07
C LYS A 159 -0.78 -5.33 -21.37
N GLN A 160 -1.03 -4.13 -21.88
CA GLN A 160 -2.12 -3.28 -21.42
C GLN A 160 -3.41 -4.12 -21.43
N VAL A 161 -3.89 -4.48 -20.25
CA VAL A 161 -5.23 -5.07 -20.13
C VAL A 161 -6.17 -3.90 -20.30
N GLU A 162 -6.93 -3.87 -21.40
CA GLU A 162 -8.03 -2.92 -21.58
C GLU A 162 -9.02 -3.13 -20.42
N ILE A 163 -8.97 -2.23 -19.44
CA ILE A 163 -9.98 -2.17 -18.39
C ILE A 163 -11.28 -1.76 -19.09
N LYS A 164 -12.15 -2.74 -19.38
CA LYS A 164 -13.52 -2.45 -19.79
C LYS A 164 -14.15 -1.61 -18.69
N GLN A 165 -14.35 -0.31 -18.95
CA GLN A 165 -15.07 0.58 -18.05
C GLN A 165 -16.46 0.00 -17.85
N ILE A 166 -16.70 -0.61 -16.69
CA ILE A 166 -18.05 -0.94 -16.25
C ILE A 166 -18.68 0.40 -15.85
N THR A 167 -19.50 0.96 -16.74
CA THR A 167 -20.32 2.14 -16.46
C THR A 167 -21.32 1.78 -15.35
N ASN A 168 -20.93 2.00 -14.10
CA ASN A 168 -21.83 1.88 -12.96
C ASN A 168 -22.64 3.17 -12.84
N ASN A 169 -23.87 3.17 -13.38
CA ASN A 169 -24.85 4.26 -13.27
C ASN A 169 -25.36 4.52 -11.82
N ASN A 170 -24.68 3.96 -10.82
CA ASN A 170 -25.04 4.06 -9.40
C ASN A 170 -24.90 5.49 -8.87
N ALA A 171 -23.92 6.26 -9.38
CA ALA A 171 -23.75 7.67 -9.00
C ALA A 171 -24.91 8.54 -9.49
N GLU A 172 -25.40 8.31 -10.72
CA GLU A 172 -26.56 9.01 -11.27
C GLU A 172 -27.85 8.62 -10.55
N MET A 173 -28.03 7.32 -10.26
CA MET A 173 -29.17 6.86 -9.46
C MET A 173 -29.16 7.44 -8.03
N ALA A 174 -28.00 7.52 -7.38
CA ALA A 174 -27.86 8.13 -6.06
C ALA A 174 -28.21 9.63 -6.08
N GLN A 175 -27.76 10.36 -7.12
CA GLN A 175 -28.15 11.77 -7.31
C GLN A 175 -29.65 11.93 -7.55
N GLN A 176 -30.28 11.08 -8.37
CA GLN A 176 -31.73 11.11 -8.60
C GLN A 176 -32.53 10.85 -7.31
N VAL A 177 -32.08 9.92 -6.47
CA VAL A 177 -32.72 9.62 -5.16
C VAL A 177 -32.59 10.81 -4.21
N LEU A 178 -31.42 11.45 -4.14
CA LEU A 178 -31.19 12.65 -3.33
C LEU A 178 -32.06 13.83 -3.78
N GLN A 179 -32.19 14.05 -5.10
CA GLN A 179 -33.06 15.09 -5.65
C GLN A 179 -34.55 14.83 -5.36
N LYS A 180 -35.01 13.57 -5.44
CA LYS A 180 -36.37 13.17 -5.04
C LYS A 180 -36.63 13.41 -3.54
N LYS A 181 -35.67 13.13 -2.66
CA LYS A 181 -35.77 13.42 -1.20
C LYS A 181 -35.87 14.93 -0.92
N LYS A 182 -35.04 15.77 -1.57
CA LYS A 182 -35.10 17.23 -1.43
C LYS A 182 -36.46 17.80 -1.87
N ARG A 183 -37.02 17.32 -2.99
CA ARG A 183 -38.37 17.71 -3.46
C ARG A 183 -39.50 17.32 -2.50
N ARG A 184 -39.43 16.14 -1.85
CA ARG A 184 -40.42 15.70 -0.85
C ARG A 184 -40.39 16.57 0.42
N SER A 185 -39.20 16.94 0.91
CA SER A 185 -39.04 17.82 2.07
C SER A 185 -39.65 19.21 1.83
N TRP A 186 -39.43 19.78 0.64
CA TRP A 186 -39.98 21.08 0.25
C TRP A 186 -41.52 21.12 0.20
N LYS A 187 -42.15 20.08 -0.38
CA LYS A 187 -43.62 19.98 -0.41
C LYS A 187 -44.24 19.84 0.98
N LYS A 188 -43.58 19.12 1.90
CA LYS A 188 -44.06 18.95 3.29
C LYS A 188 -44.00 20.28 4.07
N ARG A 189 -42.93 21.06 3.91
CA ARG A 189 -42.79 22.40 4.53
C ARG A 189 -43.81 23.41 4.01
N LYS A 190 -44.17 23.36 2.71
CA LYS A 190 -45.18 24.25 2.12
C LYS A 190 -46.61 23.95 2.64
N ARG A 191 -46.96 22.67 2.82
CA ARG A 191 -48.26 22.26 3.42
C ARG A 191 -48.39 22.65 4.89
N LEU A 192 -47.31 22.60 5.66
CA LEU A 192 -47.30 23.05 7.06
C LEU A 192 -47.53 24.56 7.17
N LYS A 193 -46.93 25.39 6.31
CA LYS A 193 -47.16 26.85 6.32
C LYS A 193 -48.59 27.27 5.99
N ILE A 194 -49.31 26.52 5.15
CA ILE A 194 -50.70 26.84 4.78
C ILE A 194 -51.66 26.56 5.95
N ARG A 195 -51.34 25.58 6.81
CA ARG A 195 -52.19 25.16 7.95
C ARG A 195 -52.16 26.10 9.16
N TYR A 196 -51.21 27.04 9.22
CA TYR A 196 -51.09 28.05 10.29
C TYR A 196 -51.62 29.43 9.87
N LEU A 197 -52.23 29.54 8.69
CA LEU A 197 -52.83 30.76 8.15
C LEU A 197 -54.30 30.53 7.74
N SER A 198 -54.93 29.49 8.29
CA SER A 198 -56.37 29.18 8.16
C SER A 198 -57.05 29.35 9.50
#